data_AF-A0A5R9AS93-F1
#
_entry.id   AF-A0A5R9AS93-F1
#
_cell.length_a   1.000
_cell.length_b   1.000
_cell.length_c   1.000
_cell.angle_alpha   90.00
_cell.angle_beta   90.00
_cell.angle_gamma   90.00
#
_symmetry.space_group_name_H-M   'P 1'
#
loop_
_entity.id
_entity.type
_entity.pdbx_description
1 polymer ?
#
loop_
_entity_poly.entity_id
_entity_poly.type
_entity_poly.pdbx_seq_one_letter_code
_entity_poly.pdbx_strand_id
1 'polypeptide(L)'
;MKLDVVNSDQLLQIAEEKLLVKKMLQQIEKDFSLANVSLTMPVNLEPQSIISTIREKIYYLMMEHFSGYLNLLYIVDVPEREFQYIESTDTVEVANQVTFLLLKREYQKVWFKEKYK
;
A
#
# COMPACT_ATOMS: atom_id res chain seq x y z
N MET A 1 12.76 1.97 12.25
CA MET A 1 11.56 2.14 13.11
C MET A 1 10.96 0.77 13.33
N LYS A 2 10.72 0.36 14.57
CA LYS A 2 9.85 -0.81 14.84
C LYS A 2 8.42 -0.30 14.83
N LEU A 3 7.60 -0.83 13.93
CA LEU A 3 6.18 -0.52 13.82
C LEU A 3 5.45 -1.84 14.05
N ASP A 4 4.86 -1.99 15.24
CA ASP A 4 4.18 -3.20 15.68
C ASP A 4 2.71 -3.14 15.22
N VAL A 5 2.51 -3.16 13.90
CA VAL A 5 1.20 -3.26 13.24
C VAL A 5 1.10 -4.58 12.50
N VAL A 6 -0.08 -5.20 12.55
CA VAL A 6 -0.32 -6.51 11.93
C VAL A 6 -1.25 -6.44 10.72
N ASN A 7 -1.94 -5.32 10.48
CA ASN A 7 -2.85 -5.15 9.34
C ASN A 7 -2.98 -3.68 8.89
N SER A 8 -3.65 -3.49 7.76
CA SER A 8 -3.88 -2.18 7.12
C SER A 8 -4.72 -1.23 7.99
N ASP A 9 -5.69 -1.76 8.73
CA ASP A 9 -6.59 -0.97 9.57
C ASP A 9 -5.83 -0.27 10.70
N GLN A 10 -5.04 -1.04 11.47
CA GLN A 10 -4.20 -0.52 12.54
C GLN A 10 -3.18 0.49 12.01
N LEU A 11 -2.62 0.21 10.82
CA LEU A 11 -1.67 1.12 10.19
C LEU A 11 -2.30 2.46 9.82
N LEU A 12 -3.50 2.45 9.23
CA LEU A 12 -4.21 3.70 8.91
C LEU A 12 -4.64 4.45 10.16
N GLN A 13 -5.08 3.75 11.22
CA GLN A 13 -5.37 4.39 12.51
C GLN A 13 -4.15 5.14 13.05
N ILE A 14 -2.97 4.52 13.03
CA ILE A 14 -1.72 5.19 13.45
C ILE A 14 -1.39 6.36 12.51
N ALA A 15 -1.62 6.22 11.21
CA ALA A 15 -1.40 7.31 10.26
C ALA A 15 -2.34 8.50 10.51
N GLU A 16 -3.58 8.26 10.92
CA GLU A 16 -4.54 9.29 11.33
C GLU A 16 -4.07 10.02 12.58
N GLU A 17 -3.71 9.27 13.64
CA GLU A 17 -3.20 9.83 14.89
C GLU A 17 -1.94 10.69 14.69
N LYS A 18 -1.12 10.35 13.67
CA LYS A 18 0.09 11.10 13.31
C LYS A 18 -0.14 12.18 12.24
N LEU A 19 -1.38 12.37 11.78
CA LEU A 19 -1.76 13.31 10.71
C LEU A 19 -0.96 13.08 9.41
N LEU A 20 -0.64 11.82 9.10
CA LEU A 20 0.15 11.41 7.94
C LEU A 20 -0.68 10.85 6.78
N VAL A 21 -1.98 10.55 6.97
CA VAL A 21 -2.83 9.93 5.93
C VAL A 21 -2.75 10.67 4.60
N LYS A 22 -2.92 11.99 4.59
CA LYS A 22 -2.87 12.79 3.36
C LYS A 22 -1.52 12.66 2.64
N LYS A 23 -0.41 12.69 3.39
CA LYS A 23 0.94 12.55 2.83
C LYS A 23 1.18 11.13 2.31
N MET A 24 0.64 10.11 2.98
CA MET A 24 0.67 8.74 2.50
C MET A 24 -0.09 8.59 1.19
N LEU A 25 -1.31 9.12 1.09
CA LEU A 25 -2.10 9.04 -0.15
C LEU A 25 -1.38 9.71 -1.33
N GLN A 26 -0.80 10.89 -1.11
CA GLN A 26 0.00 11.57 -2.13
C GLN A 26 1.21 10.74 -2.58
N GLN A 27 1.87 10.07 -1.63
CA GLN A 27 3.01 9.22 -1.95
C GLN A 27 2.56 7.95 -2.69
N ILE A 28 1.43 7.34 -2.31
CA ILE A 28 0.84 6.19 -3.01
C ILE A 28 0.49 6.57 -4.44
N GLU A 29 -0.26 7.66 -4.66
CA GLU A 29 -0.63 8.12 -6.00
C GLU A 29 0.60 8.40 -6.88
N LYS A 30 1.65 8.97 -6.30
CA LYS A 30 2.93 9.18 -6.98
C LYS A 30 3.55 7.85 -7.42
N ASP A 31 3.64 6.89 -6.52
CA ASP A 31 4.31 5.61 -6.78
C ASP A 31 3.50 4.75 -7.79
N PHE A 32 2.17 4.81 -7.73
CA PHE A 32 1.29 4.23 -8.76
C PHE A 32 1.48 4.89 -10.13
N SER A 33 1.56 6.22 -10.18
CA SER A 33 1.81 6.96 -11.42
C SER A 33 3.17 6.60 -12.04
N LEU A 34 4.22 6.50 -11.22
CA LEU A 34 5.55 6.04 -11.67
C LEU A 34 5.52 4.61 -12.22
N ALA A 35 4.61 3.76 -11.72
CA ALA A 35 4.40 2.40 -12.22
C ALA A 35 3.59 2.36 -13.52
N ASN A 36 3.19 3.51 -14.07
CA ASN A 36 2.22 3.66 -15.15
C ASN A 36 0.86 3.02 -14.81
N VAL A 37 0.48 3.05 -13.54
CA VAL A 37 -0.81 2.55 -13.06
C VAL A 37 -1.69 3.72 -12.63
N SER A 38 -2.87 3.84 -13.23
CA SER A 38 -3.87 4.81 -12.77
C SER A 38 -4.53 4.33 -11.47
N LEU A 39 -4.49 5.18 -10.44
CA LEU A 39 -5.23 4.97 -9.19
C LEU A 39 -5.99 6.25 -8.87
N THR A 40 -7.29 6.12 -8.63
CA THR A 40 -8.14 7.24 -8.21
C THR A 40 -8.53 7.01 -6.77
N MET A 41 -7.98 7.80 -5.86
CA MET A 41 -8.31 7.72 -4.44
C MET A 41 -9.72 8.25 -4.17
N PRO A 42 -10.43 7.70 -3.18
CA PRO A 42 -11.73 8.21 -2.77
C PRO A 42 -11.63 9.63 -2.24
N VAL A 43 -12.66 10.44 -2.52
CA VAL A 43 -12.77 11.82 -2.02
C VAL A 43 -12.99 11.85 -0.52
N ASN A 44 -13.72 10.86 0.01
CA ASN A 44 -13.85 10.60 1.43
C ASN A 44 -12.62 9.81 1.92
N LEU A 45 -11.84 10.42 2.81
CA LEU A 45 -10.63 9.80 3.39
C LEU A 45 -10.97 8.74 4.44
N GLU A 46 -12.06 8.01 4.27
CA GLU A 46 -12.42 6.93 5.20
C GLU A 46 -11.43 5.77 5.05
N PRO A 47 -10.85 5.26 6.17
CA PRO A 47 -9.83 4.23 6.12
C PRO A 47 -10.20 2.99 5.30
N GLN A 48 -11.43 2.49 5.48
CA GLN A 48 -11.90 1.32 4.75
C GLN A 48 -11.97 1.55 3.25
N SER A 49 -12.43 2.74 2.83
CA SER A 49 -12.49 3.12 1.42
C SER A 49 -11.10 3.22 0.79
N ILE A 50 -10.10 3.71 1.54
CA ILE A 50 -8.70 3.75 1.10
C ILE A 50 -8.17 2.33 0.91
N ILE A 51 -8.34 1.46 1.92
CA ILE A 51 -7.84 0.09 1.90
C ILE A 51 -8.50 -0.70 0.76
N SER A 52 -9.82 -0.61 0.61
CA SER A 52 -10.55 -1.34 -0.43
C SER A 52 -10.12 -0.89 -1.83
N THR A 53 -9.99 0.41 -2.06
CA THR A 53 -9.58 0.97 -3.36
C THR A 53 -8.20 0.45 -3.79
N ILE A 54 -7.24 0.44 -2.86
CA ILE A 54 -5.89 -0.05 -3.14
C ILE A 54 -5.90 -1.56 -3.35
N ARG A 55 -6.63 -2.30 -2.51
CA ARG A 55 -6.72 -3.77 -2.61
C ARG A 55 -7.36 -4.22 -3.91
N GLU A 56 -8.47 -3.60 -4.31
CA GLU A 56 -9.15 -3.87 -5.58
C GLU A 56 -8.22 -3.56 -6.76
N LYS A 57 -7.46 -2.46 -6.70
CA LYS A 57 -6.50 -2.15 -7.75
C LYS A 57 -5.37 -3.17 -7.82
N ILE A 58 -4.82 -3.60 -6.68
CA ILE A 58 -3.77 -4.62 -6.63
C ILE A 58 -4.31 -5.95 -7.18
N TYR A 59 -5.50 -6.38 -6.75
CA TYR A 59 -6.15 -7.57 -7.26
C TYR A 59 -6.32 -7.52 -8.78
N TYR A 60 -6.82 -6.39 -9.30
CA TYR A 60 -6.93 -6.18 -10.75
C TYR A 60 -5.58 -6.29 -11.45
N LEU A 61 -4.52 -5.65 -10.92
CA LEU A 61 -3.20 -5.75 -11.53
C LEU A 61 -2.68 -7.19 -11.51
N MET A 62 -2.91 -7.94 -10.44
CA MET A 62 -2.48 -9.34 -10.35
C MET A 62 -3.16 -10.21 -11.40
N MET A 63 -4.47 -10.02 -11.61
CA MET A 63 -5.28 -10.86 -12.51
C MET A 63 -5.18 -10.44 -13.98
N GLU A 64 -5.24 -9.13 -14.24
CA GLU A 64 -5.46 -8.58 -15.58
C GLU A 64 -4.23 -7.83 -16.14
N HIS A 65 -3.28 -7.42 -15.28
CA HIS A 65 -2.17 -6.57 -15.70
C HIS A 65 -0.88 -6.82 -14.90
N PHE A 66 -0.42 -8.07 -14.91
CA PHE A 66 0.64 -8.57 -14.03
C PHE A 66 1.98 -7.82 -14.16
N SER A 67 2.31 -7.32 -15.35
CA SER A 67 3.50 -6.48 -15.55
C SER A 67 3.42 -5.17 -14.76
N GLY A 68 2.25 -4.55 -14.69
CA GLY A 68 2.02 -3.35 -13.87
C GLY A 68 2.05 -3.65 -12.37
N TYR A 69 1.60 -4.83 -11.96
CA TYR A 69 1.77 -5.31 -10.58
C TYR A 69 3.26 -5.39 -10.19
N LEU A 70 4.09 -6.07 -10.99
CA LEU A 70 5.52 -6.18 -10.71
C LEU A 70 6.22 -4.82 -10.68
N ASN A 71 5.90 -3.93 -11.63
CA ASN A 71 6.45 -2.58 -11.68
C ASN A 71 6.08 -1.78 -10.42
N LEU A 72 4.83 -1.89 -9.96
CA LEU A 72 4.38 -1.21 -8.75
C LEU A 72 5.15 -1.70 -7.52
N LEU A 73 5.31 -3.02 -7.35
CA LEU A 73 6.06 -3.58 -6.22
C LEU A 73 7.51 -3.08 -6.18
N TYR A 74 8.15 -3.02 -7.34
CA TYR A 74 9.51 -2.51 -7.47
C TYR A 74 9.61 -1.03 -7.04
N ILE A 75 8.69 -0.18 -7.48
CA ILE A 75 8.70 1.27 -7.15
C ILE A 75 8.38 1.53 -5.68
N VAL A 76 7.43 0.77 -5.12
CA VAL A 76 7.05 0.86 -3.71
C VAL A 76 8.17 0.34 -2.80
N ASP A 77 9.13 -0.41 -3.36
CA ASP A 77 10.19 -1.13 -2.64
C ASP A 77 9.59 -2.25 -1.78
N VAL A 78 8.63 -3.03 -2.27
CA VAL A 78 8.16 -4.24 -1.56
C VAL A 78 9.09 -5.41 -1.92
N PRO A 79 9.87 -5.94 -0.98
CA PRO A 79 10.85 -6.97 -1.31
C PRO A 79 10.16 -8.32 -1.55
N GLU A 80 10.60 -9.03 -2.59
CA GLU A 80 9.96 -10.29 -3.02
C GLU A 80 9.94 -11.37 -1.93
N ARG A 81 10.93 -11.34 -1.03
CA ARG A 81 11.01 -12.24 0.13
C ARG A 81 9.78 -12.17 1.05
N GLU A 82 9.07 -11.05 1.08
CA GLU A 82 7.84 -10.92 1.88
C GLU A 82 6.72 -11.78 1.27
N PHE A 83 6.80 -12.12 -0.02
CA PHE A 83 5.88 -13.03 -0.69
C PHE A 83 6.21 -14.51 -0.46
N GLN A 84 7.43 -14.85 -0.03
CA GLN A 84 7.82 -16.25 0.24
C GLN A 84 7.04 -16.87 1.41
N TYR A 85 6.44 -16.03 2.26
CA TYR A 85 5.63 -16.45 3.41
C TYR A 85 4.13 -16.44 3.12
N ILE A 86 3.73 -16.10 1.89
CA ILE A 86 2.33 -16.16 1.47
C ILE A 86 2.04 -17.59 1.02
N GLU A 87 1.56 -18.41 1.95
CA GLU A 87 1.16 -19.80 1.68
C GLU A 87 -0.23 -19.89 1.00
N SER A 88 -0.89 -18.75 0.77
CA SER A 88 -2.25 -18.73 0.23
C SER A 88 -2.28 -18.86 -1.29
N THR A 89 -3.08 -19.80 -1.78
CA THR A 89 -3.45 -19.92 -3.20
C THR A 89 -4.61 -18.99 -3.60
N ASP A 90 -5.20 -18.25 -2.65
CA ASP A 90 -6.30 -17.32 -2.93
C ASP A 90 -5.77 -15.91 -3.24
N THR A 91 -5.90 -15.51 -4.50
CA THR A 91 -5.50 -14.18 -4.98
C THR A 91 -6.11 -13.03 -4.17
N VAL A 92 -7.31 -13.20 -3.60
CA VAL A 92 -7.95 -12.19 -2.76
C VAL A 92 -7.14 -11.98 -1.47
N GLU A 93 -6.70 -13.06 -0.86
CA GLU A 93 -5.88 -13.00 0.35
C GLU A 93 -4.50 -12.41 0.03
N VAL A 94 -3.88 -12.84 -1.07
CA VAL A 94 -2.60 -12.27 -1.52
C VAL A 94 -2.71 -10.76 -1.75
N ALA A 95 -3.75 -10.30 -2.45
CA ALA A 95 -3.98 -8.87 -2.68
C ALA A 95 -4.14 -8.09 -1.36
N ASN A 96 -4.82 -8.67 -0.37
CA ASN A 96 -4.96 -8.07 0.96
C ASN A 96 -3.60 -7.94 1.69
N GLN A 97 -2.78 -8.99 1.65
CA GLN A 97 -1.45 -8.98 2.27
C GLN A 97 -0.51 -7.98 1.56
N VAL A 98 -0.53 -7.93 0.22
CA VAL A 98 0.25 -6.96 -0.55
C VAL A 98 -0.18 -5.53 -0.23
N THR A 99 -1.49 -5.29 -0.10
CA THR A 99 -2.04 -3.97 0.27
C THR A 99 -1.45 -3.50 1.60
N PHE A 100 -1.39 -4.39 2.59
CA PHE A 100 -0.78 -4.09 3.88
C PHE A 100 0.72 -3.77 3.75
N LEU A 101 1.48 -4.57 2.99
CA LEU A 101 2.92 -4.34 2.78
C LEU A 101 3.18 -3.00 2.08
N LEU A 102 2.40 -2.67 1.05
CA LEU A 102 2.47 -1.40 0.35
C LEU A 102 2.21 -0.24 1.30
N LEU A 103 1.07 -0.26 2.00
CA LEU A 103 0.72 0.80 2.95
C LEU A 103 1.82 0.96 4.02
N LYS A 104 2.37 -0.14 4.53
CA LYS A 104 3.43 -0.13 5.54
C LYS A 104 4.69 0.54 5.03
N ARG A 105 5.10 0.24 3.79
CA ARG A 105 6.23 0.91 3.13
C ARG A 105 5.97 2.40 2.93
N GLU A 106 4.78 2.78 2.50
CA GLU A 106 4.43 4.19 2.28
C GLU A 106 4.37 4.99 3.57
N TYR A 107 3.82 4.41 4.64
CA TYR A 107 3.87 5.00 5.97
C TYR A 107 5.32 5.23 6.41
N GLN A 108 6.20 4.23 6.27
CA GLN A 108 7.60 4.37 6.65
C GLN A 108 8.28 5.51 5.90
N LYS A 109 8.12 5.59 4.57
CA LYS A 109 8.68 6.67 3.74
C LYS A 109 8.23 8.04 4.23
N VAL A 110 6.93 8.22 4.47
CA VAL A 110 6.36 9.49 4.91
C VAL A 110 6.78 9.84 6.35
N TRP A 111 6.79 8.86 7.25
CA TRP A 111 7.20 9.05 8.64
C TRP A 111 8.67 9.47 8.73
N PHE A 112 9.58 8.83 7.97
CA PHE A 112 10.98 9.22 7.93
C PHE A 112 11.16 10.64 7.37
N LYS A 113 10.44 10.98 6.29
CA LYS A 113 10.44 12.34 5.73
C LYS A 113 9.96 13.40 6.72
N GLU A 114 8.98 13.08 7.57
CA GLU A 114 8.48 14.03 8.56
C GLU A 114 9.41 14.15 9.77
N LYS A 115 9.99 13.04 10.22
CA LYS A 115 10.85 13.01 11.40
C LYS A 115 12.23 13.66 11.19
N TYR A 116 12.79 13.52 9.99
CA TYR A 116 14.16 13.96 9.66
C TYR A 116 14.16 15.12 8.66
N LYS A 117 13.07 15.87 8.63
CA LYS A 117 12.93 17.08 7.82
C LYS A 117 13.79 18.21 8.33
#